data_AF-A0A3S1F2J5-F1
#
_entry.id   AF-A0A3S1F2J5-F1
#
_cell.length_a   1.000
_cell.length_b   1.000
_cell.length_c   1.000
_cell.angle_alpha   90.00
_cell.angle_beta   90.00
_cell.angle_gamma   90.00
#
_symmetry.space_group_name_H-M   'P 1'
#
loop_
_entity.id
_entity.type
_entity.pdbx_description
1 polymer ?
#
loop_
_entity_poly.entity_id
_entity_poly.type
_entity_poly.pdbx_seq_one_letter_code
_entity_poly.pdbx_strand_id
1 'polypeptide(L)'
;MKLSAPIYHLKRQARLLSREGKIALHEALDRVAAQEGFTSWSLLAAKAAEAAPAGRLFVQLAPGDLVLVGARPGHGKTLMSLELAVEAMKSGHRGVFFTLEYTQRDVLDRFRAIGADPTRFNDQFTFDSSDAISAAYVVKALGSAPRGTLVVIDYLQLLDQKRENPDLMAQVRTLKAFARDRGLILVFI
;
A
#
# COMPACT_ATOMS: atom_id res chain seq x y z
N MET A 1 9.05 18.84 -4.01
CA MET A 1 7.89 19.46 -4.69
C MET A 1 6.75 19.58 -3.69
N LYS A 2 6.11 20.74 -3.59
CA LYS A 2 5.02 20.99 -2.64
C LYS A 2 3.85 21.58 -3.44
N LEU A 3 2.82 20.77 -3.68
CA LEU A 3 1.56 21.22 -4.26
C LEU A 3 0.85 22.15 -3.26
N SER A 4 0.01 23.05 -3.77
CA SER A 4 -0.80 23.95 -2.92
C SER A 4 -1.83 23.19 -2.08
N ALA A 5 -2.30 22.05 -2.59
CA ALA A 5 -3.26 21.16 -1.94
C ALA A 5 -3.01 19.68 -2.31
N PRO A 6 -3.53 18.71 -1.54
CA PRO A 6 -3.49 17.30 -1.90
C PRO A 6 -4.18 17.02 -3.26
N ILE A 7 -3.71 16.02 -4.00
CA ILE A 7 -4.24 15.67 -5.35
C ILE A 7 -5.77 15.50 -5.34
N TYR A 8 -6.36 14.89 -4.31
CA TYR A 8 -7.81 14.69 -4.25
C TYR A 8 -8.58 16.01 -4.13
N HIS A 9 -8.03 17.02 -3.46
CA HIS A 9 -8.59 18.37 -3.40
C HIS A 9 -8.52 19.05 -4.77
N LEU A 10 -7.37 18.97 -5.45
CA LEU A 10 -7.17 19.50 -6.80
C LEU A 10 -8.13 18.84 -7.81
N LYS A 11 -8.31 17.51 -7.72
CA LYS A 11 -9.25 16.78 -8.57
C LYS A 11 -10.71 17.16 -8.31
N ARG A 12 -11.05 17.46 -7.05
CA ARG A 12 -12.37 17.99 -6.68
C ARG A 12 -12.57 19.41 -7.22
N GLN A 13 -11.58 20.27 -7.14
CA GLN A 13 -11.59 21.62 -7.72
C GLN A 13 -11.80 21.56 -9.23
N ALA A 14 -11.10 20.68 -9.95
CA ALA A 14 -11.29 20.49 -11.39
C ALA A 14 -12.73 20.06 -11.74
N ARG A 15 -13.36 19.19 -10.92
CA ARG A 15 -14.76 18.80 -11.10
C ARG A 15 -15.73 19.97 -10.90
N LEU A 16 -15.46 20.86 -9.95
CA LEU A 16 -16.26 22.08 -9.75
C LEU A 16 -16.08 23.03 -10.93
N LEU A 17 -14.83 23.26 -11.35
CA LEU A 17 -14.48 24.10 -12.50
C LEU A 17 -15.14 23.62 -13.81
N SER A 18 -15.17 22.30 -14.04
CA SER A 18 -15.85 21.70 -15.19
C SER A 18 -17.36 21.96 -15.18
N ARG A 19 -18.00 21.88 -14.00
CA ARG A 19 -19.44 22.12 -13.85
C ARG A 19 -19.80 23.59 -14.01
N GLU A 20 -19.06 24.48 -13.35
CA GLU A 20 -19.30 25.92 -13.37
C GLU A 20 -18.97 26.53 -14.74
N GLY A 21 -17.83 26.14 -15.31
CA GLY A 21 -17.35 26.64 -16.60
C GLY A 21 -17.96 25.94 -17.81
N LYS A 22 -18.74 24.87 -17.62
CA LYS A 22 -19.25 23.99 -18.70
C LYS A 22 -18.16 23.52 -19.68
N ILE A 23 -16.96 23.30 -19.16
CA ILE A 23 -15.82 22.77 -19.93
C ILE A 23 -15.63 21.28 -19.68
N ALA A 24 -14.98 20.60 -20.61
CA ALA A 24 -14.66 19.19 -20.46
C ALA A 24 -13.76 18.95 -19.23
N LEU A 25 -13.96 17.83 -18.53
CA LEU A 25 -13.23 17.53 -17.29
C LEU A 25 -11.71 17.46 -17.50
N HIS A 26 -11.25 16.93 -18.65
CA HIS A 26 -9.81 16.87 -18.94
C HIS A 26 -9.20 18.28 -19.04
N GLU A 27 -9.90 19.21 -19.69
CA GLU A 27 -9.48 20.61 -19.79
C GLU A 27 -9.46 21.29 -18.41
N ALA A 28 -10.47 21.02 -17.57
CA ALA A 28 -10.50 21.52 -16.21
C ALA A 28 -9.34 20.99 -15.36
N LEU A 29 -8.96 19.72 -15.54
CA LEU A 29 -7.81 19.11 -14.87
C LEU A 29 -6.50 19.76 -15.31
N ASP A 30 -6.31 20.00 -16.61
CA ASP A 30 -5.12 20.66 -17.14
C ASP A 30 -5.01 22.12 -16.65
N ARG A 31 -6.14 22.84 -16.52
CA ARG A 31 -6.16 24.19 -15.93
C ARG A 31 -5.73 24.19 -14.46
N VAL A 32 -6.20 23.22 -13.67
CA VAL A 32 -5.76 23.08 -12.27
C VAL A 32 -4.28 22.68 -12.21
N ALA A 33 -3.80 21.83 -13.12
CA ALA A 33 -2.40 21.46 -13.19
C ALA A 33 -1.49 22.66 -13.53
N ALA A 34 -1.93 23.53 -14.43
CA ALA A 34 -1.22 24.77 -14.77
C ALA A 34 -1.09 25.72 -13.57
N GLN A 35 -2.10 25.79 -12.70
CA GLN A 35 -2.03 26.57 -11.44
C GLN A 35 -0.97 26.02 -10.48
N GLU A 36 -0.70 24.72 -10.54
CA GLU A 36 0.35 24.05 -9.76
C GLU A 36 1.73 24.06 -10.47
N GLY A 37 1.84 24.70 -11.65
CA GLY A 37 3.08 24.80 -12.42
C GLY A 37 3.34 23.63 -13.38
N PHE A 38 2.33 22.83 -13.72
CA PHE A 38 2.44 21.70 -14.65
C PHE A 38 1.71 21.97 -15.97
N THR A 39 2.29 21.49 -17.08
CA THR A 39 1.69 21.68 -18.42
C THR A 39 0.48 20.79 -18.68
N SER A 40 0.31 19.71 -17.93
CA SER A 40 -0.87 18.84 -17.99
C SER A 40 -1.10 18.15 -16.65
N TRP A 41 -2.34 17.71 -16.44
CA TRP A 41 -2.71 16.89 -15.28
C TRP A 41 -1.95 15.57 -15.25
N SER A 42 -1.73 14.96 -16.41
CA SER A 42 -0.97 13.71 -16.52
C SER A 42 0.45 13.87 -15.99
N LEU A 43 1.12 14.99 -16.31
CA LEU A 43 2.47 15.28 -15.80
C LEU A 43 2.47 15.55 -14.30
N LEU A 44 1.50 16.34 -13.80
CA LEU A 44 1.32 16.58 -12.37
C LEU A 44 1.12 15.27 -11.61
N ALA A 45 0.20 14.44 -12.09
CA ALA A 45 -0.14 13.16 -11.47
C ALA A 45 1.08 12.22 -11.45
N ALA A 46 1.84 12.14 -12.54
CA ALA A 46 3.07 11.36 -12.60
C ALA A 46 4.11 11.86 -11.59
N LYS A 47 4.36 13.18 -11.52
CA LYS A 47 5.33 13.79 -10.60
C LYS A 47 4.91 13.67 -9.14
N ALA A 48 3.61 13.74 -8.86
CA ALA A 48 3.08 13.57 -7.52
C ALA A 48 3.11 12.10 -7.08
N ALA A 49 2.93 11.14 -8.01
CA ALA A 49 3.14 9.72 -7.76
C ALA A 49 4.62 9.38 -7.52
N GLU A 50 5.56 10.02 -8.23
CA GLU A 50 7.00 9.92 -7.91
C GLU A 50 7.34 10.47 -6.52
N ALA A 51 6.59 11.47 -6.06
CA ALA A 51 6.72 12.04 -4.72
C ALA A 51 5.86 11.32 -3.66
N ALA A 52 5.32 10.14 -3.97
CA ALA A 52 4.39 9.41 -3.12
C ALA A 52 4.93 9.23 -1.69
N PRO A 53 4.07 9.33 -0.66
CA PRO A 53 4.51 9.25 0.74
C PRO A 53 5.20 7.92 1.05
N ALA A 54 4.79 6.83 0.38
CA ALA A 54 5.30 5.49 0.61
C ALA A 54 6.82 5.40 0.43
N GLY A 55 7.42 6.03 -0.60
CA GLY A 55 8.87 5.98 -0.79
C GLY A 55 9.64 6.62 0.37
N ARG A 56 9.16 7.77 0.88
CA ARG A 56 9.77 8.45 2.03
C ARG A 56 9.60 7.66 3.32
N LEU A 57 8.44 7.04 3.50
CA LEU A 57 8.16 6.19 4.66
C LEU A 57 9.01 4.91 4.60
N PHE A 58 9.10 4.26 3.44
CA PHE A 58 9.87 3.04 3.24
C PHE A 58 11.34 3.19 3.62
N VAL A 59 11.98 4.31 3.26
CA VAL A 59 13.38 4.60 3.61
C VAL A 59 13.61 4.71 5.14
N GLN A 60 12.56 4.98 5.92
CA GLN A 60 12.63 5.03 7.38
C GLN A 60 12.40 3.67 8.05
N LEU A 61 11.94 2.66 7.31
CA LEU A 61 11.66 1.33 7.85
C LEU A 61 12.95 0.51 7.91
N ALA A 62 13.14 -0.20 9.02
CA ALA A 62 14.25 -1.11 9.24
C ALA A 62 13.78 -2.57 9.29
N PRO A 63 14.60 -3.53 8.82
CA PRO A 63 14.33 -4.96 9.01
C PRO A 63 14.03 -5.30 10.47
N GLY A 64 12.86 -5.89 10.73
CA GLY A 64 12.36 -6.20 12.08
C GLY A 64 11.29 -5.25 12.62
N ASP A 65 10.97 -4.20 11.87
CA ASP A 65 9.93 -3.24 12.23
C ASP A 65 8.53 -3.83 12.14
N LEU A 66 7.68 -3.36 13.05
CA LEU A 66 6.24 -3.54 13.04
C LEU A 66 5.57 -2.19 12.85
N VAL A 67 4.79 -2.07 11.78
CA VAL A 67 4.11 -0.85 11.37
C VAL A 67 2.60 -1.09 11.40
N LEU A 68 1.83 -0.11 11.90
CA LEU A 68 0.37 -0.13 11.84
C LEU A 68 -0.11 1.05 10.98
N VAL A 69 -0.88 0.76 9.94
CA VAL A 69 -1.45 1.75 9.02
C VAL A 69 -2.92 1.98 9.35
N GLY A 70 -3.17 2.92 10.27
CA GLY A 70 -4.53 3.30 10.64
C GLY A 70 -5.12 4.34 9.68
N ALA A 71 -6.28 4.03 9.09
CA ALA A 71 -7.10 5.02 8.39
C ALA A 71 -8.59 4.65 8.44
N ARG A 72 -9.47 5.65 8.24
CA ARG A 72 -10.92 5.40 8.08
C ARG A 72 -11.18 4.56 6.82
N PRO A 73 -12.29 3.81 6.76
CA PRO A 73 -12.67 3.09 5.54
C PRO A 73 -12.66 4.02 4.31
N GLY A 74 -12.10 3.54 3.20
CA GLY A 74 -11.97 4.31 1.97
C GLY A 74 -10.84 5.37 1.95
N HIS A 75 -10.06 5.54 3.02
CA HIS A 75 -8.99 6.55 3.10
C HIS A 75 -7.60 6.04 2.70
N GLY A 76 -7.54 4.94 1.94
CA GLY A 76 -6.30 4.54 1.27
C GLY A 76 -5.31 3.69 2.09
N LYS A 77 -5.70 3.12 3.24
CA LYS A 77 -4.82 2.22 4.04
C LYS A 77 -4.22 1.07 3.22
N THR A 78 -5.05 0.39 2.43
CA THR A 78 -4.64 -0.71 1.55
C THR A 78 -3.77 -0.22 0.42
N LEU A 79 -4.08 0.96 -0.14
CA LEU A 79 -3.29 1.56 -1.21
C LEU A 79 -1.87 1.90 -0.73
N MET A 80 -1.77 2.59 0.42
CA MET A 80 -0.50 2.93 1.07
C MET A 80 0.36 1.70 1.34
N SER A 81 -0.25 0.63 1.85
CA SER A 81 0.48 -0.60 2.19
C SER A 81 0.97 -1.33 0.94
N LEU A 82 0.19 -1.33 -0.15
CA LEU A 82 0.65 -1.84 -1.45
C LEU A 82 1.75 -0.97 -2.05
N GLU A 83 1.66 0.36 -1.92
CA GLU A 83 2.74 1.26 -2.33
C GLU A 83 4.04 0.95 -1.55
N LEU A 84 3.98 0.72 -0.24
CA LEU A 84 5.15 0.29 0.55
C LEU A 84 5.74 -1.03 0.03
N ALA A 85 4.91 -2.02 -0.30
CA ALA A 85 5.37 -3.27 -0.90
C ALA A 85 6.04 -3.05 -2.26
N VAL A 86 5.48 -2.15 -3.09
CA VAL A 86 6.09 -1.74 -4.35
C VAL A 86 7.45 -1.09 -4.15
N GLU A 87 7.61 -0.20 -3.16
CA GLU A 87 8.90 0.43 -2.86
C GLU A 87 9.94 -0.58 -2.36
N ALA A 88 9.51 -1.59 -1.59
CA ALA A 88 10.37 -2.71 -1.21
C ALA A 88 10.87 -3.49 -2.45
N MET A 89 9.97 -3.80 -3.39
CA MET A 89 10.30 -4.52 -4.62
C MET A 89 11.19 -3.72 -5.57
N LYS A 90 10.93 -2.42 -5.72
CA LYS A 90 11.84 -1.51 -6.45
C LYS A 90 13.25 -1.48 -5.84
N SER A 91 13.35 -1.68 -4.53
CA SER A 91 14.62 -1.75 -3.80
C SER A 91 15.25 -3.15 -3.79
N GLY A 92 14.73 -4.09 -4.58
CA GLY A 92 15.25 -5.46 -4.71
C GLY A 92 14.80 -6.43 -3.62
N HIS A 93 13.89 -6.03 -2.73
CA HIS A 93 13.33 -6.91 -1.70
C HIS A 93 12.05 -7.59 -2.18
N ARG A 94 11.57 -8.59 -1.45
CA ARG A 94 10.25 -9.21 -1.72
C ARG A 94 9.14 -8.42 -1.05
N GLY A 95 7.97 -8.40 -1.70
CA GLY A 95 6.70 -7.96 -1.14
C GLY A 95 5.76 -9.13 -0.94
N VAL A 96 5.09 -9.22 0.20
CA VAL A 96 4.07 -10.25 0.46
C VAL A 96 2.80 -9.57 0.97
N PHE A 97 1.64 -10.01 0.50
CA PHE A 97 0.34 -9.48 0.91
C PHE A 97 -0.59 -10.61 1.34
N PHE A 98 -0.88 -10.67 2.64
CA PHE A 98 -1.87 -11.56 3.23
C PHE A 98 -3.19 -10.83 3.41
N THR A 99 -4.29 -11.44 2.98
CA THR A 99 -5.62 -10.84 3.16
C THR A 99 -6.73 -11.87 3.25
N LEU A 100 -7.78 -11.55 4.00
CA LEU A 100 -9.03 -12.34 4.01
C LEU A 100 -10.16 -11.66 3.20
N GLU A 101 -9.94 -10.43 2.72
CA GLU A 101 -11.00 -9.61 2.11
C GLU A 101 -10.85 -9.49 0.59
N TYR A 102 -9.62 -9.50 0.07
CA TYR A 102 -9.37 -9.24 -1.34
C TYR A 102 -9.03 -10.51 -2.10
N THR A 103 -9.39 -10.53 -3.38
CA THR A 103 -8.91 -11.53 -4.33
C THR A 103 -7.62 -11.06 -5.00
N GLN A 104 -6.91 -11.98 -5.65
CA GLN A 104 -5.72 -11.65 -6.43
C GLN A 104 -6.04 -10.58 -7.51
N ARG A 105 -7.22 -10.65 -8.12
CA ARG A 105 -7.66 -9.68 -9.13
C ARG A 105 -7.79 -8.27 -8.53
N ASP A 106 -8.39 -8.15 -7.35
CA ASP A 106 -8.55 -6.85 -6.68
C ASP A 106 -7.20 -6.22 -6.36
N VAL A 107 -6.23 -7.03 -5.93
CA VAL A 107 -4.87 -6.56 -5.69
C VAL A 107 -4.20 -6.10 -6.98
N LEU A 108 -4.28 -6.88 -8.06
CA LEU A 108 -3.71 -6.50 -9.36
C LEU A 108 -4.30 -5.19 -9.91
N ASP A 109 -5.60 -4.97 -9.75
CA ASP A 109 -6.23 -3.71 -10.15
C ASP A 109 -5.76 -2.52 -9.30
N ARG A 110 -5.46 -2.74 -8.01
CA ARG A 110 -4.84 -1.72 -7.15
C ARG A 110 -3.39 -1.41 -7.52
N PHE A 111 -2.60 -2.40 -7.91
CA PHE A 111 -1.25 -2.20 -8.46
C PHE A 111 -1.30 -1.26 -9.68
N ARG A 112 -2.21 -1.52 -10.62
CA ARG A 112 -2.42 -0.65 -11.79
C ARG A 112 -2.83 0.76 -11.39
N ALA A 113 -3.68 0.90 -10.36
CA ALA A 113 -4.13 2.20 -9.88
C ALA A 113 -3.00 3.07 -9.28
N ILE A 114 -1.93 2.44 -8.76
CA ILE A 114 -0.72 3.13 -8.25
C ILE A 114 0.39 3.23 -9.30
N GLY A 115 0.10 2.91 -10.57
CA GLY A 115 1.08 2.95 -11.66
C GLY A 115 2.18 1.88 -11.54
N ALA A 116 1.95 0.84 -10.74
CA ALA A 116 2.83 -0.29 -10.60
C ALA A 116 2.38 -1.40 -11.55
N ASP A 117 3.30 -1.89 -12.37
CA ASP A 117 3.04 -3.02 -13.28
C ASP A 117 3.42 -4.33 -12.59
N PRO A 118 2.45 -5.20 -12.25
CA PRO A 118 2.72 -6.47 -11.58
C PRO A 118 3.73 -7.35 -12.34
N THR A 119 3.75 -7.26 -13.68
CA THR A 119 4.64 -8.05 -14.52
C THR A 119 6.11 -7.67 -14.35
N ARG A 120 6.40 -6.44 -13.90
CA ARG A 120 7.77 -5.98 -13.63
C ARG A 120 8.35 -6.56 -12.35
N PHE A 121 7.49 -7.05 -11.47
CA PHE A 121 7.91 -7.58 -10.17
C PHE A 121 8.09 -9.09 -10.19
N ASN A 122 7.81 -9.80 -11.29
CA ASN A 122 8.00 -11.26 -11.44
C ASN A 122 7.59 -12.03 -10.15
N ASP A 123 8.52 -12.82 -9.59
CA ASP A 123 8.36 -13.61 -8.37
C ASP A 123 8.65 -12.83 -7.07
N GLN A 124 8.89 -11.51 -7.17
CA GLN A 124 9.16 -10.67 -6.00
C GLN A 124 7.90 -10.37 -5.19
N PHE A 125 6.71 -10.48 -5.80
CA PHE A 125 5.44 -10.31 -5.11
C PHE A 125 4.78 -11.66 -4.83
N THR A 126 4.28 -11.85 -3.61
CA THR A 126 3.46 -13.01 -3.24
C THR A 126 2.15 -12.55 -2.64
N PHE A 127 1.05 -13.11 -3.15
CA PHE A 127 -0.30 -12.84 -2.67
C PHE A 127 -0.86 -14.11 -2.05
N ASP A 128 -1.44 -13.99 -0.86
CA ASP A 128 -2.05 -15.10 -0.14
C ASP A 128 -3.40 -14.67 0.44
N SER A 129 -4.45 -15.36 0.02
CA SER A 129 -5.83 -15.15 0.49
C SER A 129 -6.41 -16.38 1.18
N SER A 130 -5.58 -17.16 1.87
CA SER A 130 -6.04 -18.34 2.58
C SER A 130 -6.90 -17.99 3.79
N ASP A 131 -8.04 -18.68 3.96
CA ASP A 131 -8.86 -18.56 5.17
C ASP A 131 -8.14 -19.04 6.45
N ALA A 132 -6.94 -19.62 6.33
CA ALA A 132 -6.13 -20.11 7.45
C ALA A 132 -5.13 -19.07 8.01
N ILE A 133 -5.16 -17.83 7.52
CA ILE A 133 -4.24 -16.77 7.97
C ILE A 133 -4.34 -16.57 9.50
N SER A 134 -3.21 -16.80 10.16
CA SER A 134 -2.96 -16.66 11.59
C SER A 134 -1.48 -16.37 11.79
N ALA A 135 -1.05 -15.96 13.00
CA ALA A 135 0.38 -15.77 13.27
C ALA A 135 1.22 -17.02 12.95
N ALA A 136 0.75 -18.22 13.36
CA ALA A 136 1.45 -19.47 13.09
C ALA A 136 1.53 -19.78 11.58
N TYR A 137 0.45 -19.51 10.85
CA TYR A 137 0.42 -19.67 9.39
C TYR A 137 1.43 -18.75 8.71
N VAL A 138 1.43 -17.47 9.06
CA VAL A 138 2.35 -16.46 8.49
C VAL A 138 3.81 -16.83 8.78
N VAL A 139 4.12 -17.24 10.02
CA VAL A 139 5.48 -17.70 10.40
C VAL A 139 5.91 -18.89 9.54
N LYS A 140 5.02 -19.86 9.33
CA LYS A 140 5.29 -21.04 8.49
C LYS A 140 5.51 -20.65 7.02
N ALA A 141 4.60 -19.84 6.46
CA ALA A 141 4.64 -19.41 5.07
C ALA A 141 5.90 -18.59 4.74
N LEU A 142 6.37 -17.78 5.70
CA LEU A 142 7.54 -16.91 5.54
C LEU A 142 8.83 -17.52 6.10
N GLY A 143 8.83 -18.80 6.45
CA GLY A 143 9.97 -19.49 7.06
C GLY A 143 11.25 -19.51 6.21
N SER A 144 11.18 -19.21 4.91
CA SER A 144 12.33 -19.06 4.01
C SER A 144 12.44 -17.66 3.39
N ALA A 145 11.62 -16.70 3.85
CA ALA A 145 11.64 -15.35 3.31
C ALA A 145 13.00 -14.69 3.59
N PRO A 146 13.61 -14.03 2.59
CA PRO A 146 14.84 -13.26 2.77
C PRO A 146 14.65 -12.09 3.72
N ARG A 147 15.74 -11.69 4.40
CA ARG A 147 15.79 -10.47 5.21
C ARG A 147 15.41 -9.25 4.36
N GLY A 148 14.67 -8.31 4.95
CA GLY A 148 14.18 -7.11 4.28
C GLY A 148 12.89 -7.31 3.48
N THR A 149 12.33 -8.52 3.44
CA THR A 149 10.99 -8.74 2.85
C THR A 149 9.96 -7.90 3.61
N LEU A 150 9.15 -7.15 2.85
CA LEU A 150 8.03 -6.38 3.38
C LEU A 150 6.75 -7.19 3.27
N VAL A 151 6.06 -7.35 4.38
CA VAL A 151 4.87 -8.17 4.51
C VAL A 151 3.72 -7.30 4.95
N VAL A 152 2.66 -7.27 4.17
CA VAL A 152 1.40 -6.61 4.51
C VAL A 152 0.41 -7.65 4.98
N ILE A 153 -0.26 -7.39 6.11
CA ILE A 153 -1.28 -8.26 6.71
C ILE A 153 -2.56 -7.44 6.87
N ASP A 154 -3.56 -7.73 6.06
CA ASP A 154 -4.89 -7.10 6.05
C ASP A 154 -5.94 -8.11 6.54
N TYR A 155 -6.46 -8.07 7.76
CA TYR A 155 -6.62 -6.97 8.71
C TYR A 155 -6.35 -7.52 10.13
N LEU A 156 -5.65 -6.78 11.00
CA LEU A 156 -5.18 -7.30 12.30
C LEU A 156 -6.33 -7.80 13.20
N GLN A 157 -7.52 -7.22 13.06
CA GLN A 157 -8.74 -7.59 13.78
C GLN A 157 -9.34 -8.93 13.33
N LEU A 158 -9.00 -9.41 12.13
CA LEU A 158 -9.51 -10.69 11.62
C LEU A 158 -8.72 -11.90 12.11
N LEU A 159 -7.50 -11.69 12.64
CA LEU A 159 -6.66 -12.76 13.17
C LEU A 159 -7.32 -13.49 14.37
N ASP A 160 -8.26 -12.84 15.05
CA ASP A 160 -8.98 -13.34 16.22
C ASP A 160 -10.40 -13.85 15.89
N GLN A 161 -10.77 -13.95 14.61
CA GLN A 161 -12.13 -14.37 14.24
C GLN A 161 -12.42 -15.86 14.47
N LYS A 162 -11.38 -16.72 14.39
CA LYS A 162 -11.53 -18.14 14.69
C LYS A 162 -11.28 -18.34 16.19
N ARG A 163 -12.29 -18.83 16.90
CA ARG A 163 -12.22 -19.12 18.36
C ARG A 163 -11.10 -20.09 18.76
N GLU A 164 -10.56 -20.84 17.79
CA GLU A 164 -9.44 -21.76 17.97
C GLU A 164 -8.07 -21.05 17.91
N ASN A 165 -8.01 -19.83 17.37
CA ASN A 165 -6.77 -19.07 17.32
C ASN A 165 -6.43 -18.49 18.70
N PRO A 166 -5.13 -18.31 19.00
CA PRO A 166 -4.72 -17.55 20.17
C PRO A 166 -5.24 -16.12 20.12
N ASP A 167 -5.37 -15.49 21.29
CA ASP A 167 -5.76 -14.09 21.37
C ASP A 167 -4.86 -13.18 20.51
N LEU A 168 -5.43 -12.05 20.09
CA LEU A 168 -4.76 -11.10 19.22
C LEU A 168 -3.39 -10.63 19.75
N MET A 169 -3.25 -10.43 21.06
CA MET A 169 -2.01 -9.96 21.66
C MET A 169 -0.91 -11.02 21.61
N ALA A 170 -1.25 -12.29 21.83
CA ALA A 170 -0.34 -13.41 21.68
C ALA A 170 0.14 -13.55 20.22
N GLN A 171 -0.77 -13.39 19.26
CA GLN A 171 -0.44 -13.41 17.84
C GLN A 171 0.50 -12.25 17.44
N VAL A 172 0.19 -11.02 17.86
CA VAL A 172 1.04 -9.84 17.61
C VAL A 172 2.43 -10.00 18.24
N ARG A 173 2.53 -10.55 19.46
CA ARG A 173 3.82 -10.83 20.11
C ARG A 173 4.65 -11.84 19.30
N THR A 174 4.00 -12.90 18.82
CA THR A 174 4.63 -13.92 17.98
C THR A 174 5.18 -13.32 16.68
N LEU A 175 4.34 -12.55 15.97
CA LEU A 175 4.73 -11.87 14.74
C LEU A 175 5.84 -10.85 14.97
N LYS A 176 5.81 -10.13 16.10
CA LYS A 176 6.89 -9.19 16.48
C LYS A 176 8.24 -9.88 16.69
N ALA A 177 8.24 -11.00 17.42
CA ALA A 177 9.47 -11.76 17.64
C ALA A 177 10.00 -12.31 16.31
N PHE A 178 9.11 -12.87 15.49
CA PHE A 178 9.45 -13.41 14.17
C PHE A 178 10.01 -12.35 13.23
N ALA A 179 9.37 -11.17 13.16
CA ALA A 179 9.85 -10.05 12.34
C ALA A 179 11.29 -9.67 12.70
N ARG A 180 11.59 -9.53 13.99
CA ARG A 180 12.92 -9.17 14.48
C ARG A 180 13.97 -10.24 14.19
N ASP A 181 13.65 -11.49 14.47
CA ASP A 181 14.55 -12.63 14.25
C ASP A 181 14.93 -12.78 12.77
N ARG A 182 13.92 -12.72 11.90
CA ARG A 182 14.09 -12.88 10.45
C ARG A 182 14.46 -11.60 9.71
N GLY A 183 14.35 -10.46 10.38
CA GLY A 183 14.48 -9.14 9.78
C GLY A 183 13.44 -8.88 8.69
N LEU A 184 12.19 -9.26 8.92
CA LEU A 184 11.07 -8.92 8.04
C LEU A 184 10.44 -7.60 8.51
N ILE A 185 9.86 -6.84 7.58
CA ILE A 185 9.10 -5.63 7.90
C ILE A 185 7.62 -6.00 7.85
N LEU A 186 6.91 -5.98 8.98
CA LEU A 186 5.49 -6.31 9.02
C LEU A 186 4.65 -5.04 9.08
N VAL A 187 3.73 -4.90 8.13
CA VAL A 187 2.78 -3.79 8.00
C VAL A 187 1.37 -4.33 8.22
N PHE A 188 0.74 -3.88 9.30
CA PHE A 188 -0.64 -4.23 9.62
C PHE A 188 -1.58 -3.12 9.15
N ILE A 189 -2.70 -3.54 8.59
CA ILE A 189 -3.80 -2.67 8.18
C ILE A 189 -4.93 -2.76 9.18
#